data_AF-A0A534CP95-F1
#
_entry.id   AF-A0A534CP95-F1
#
_cell.length_a   1.000
_cell.length_b   1.000
_cell.length_c   1.000
_cell.angle_alpha   90.00
_cell.angle_beta   90.00
_cell.angle_gamma   90.00
#
_symmetry.space_group_name_H-M   'P 1'
#
loop_
_entity.id
_entity.type
_entity.pdbx_description
1 polymer ?
#
loop_
_entity_poly.entity_id
_entity_poly.type
_entity_poly.pdbx_seq_one_letter_code
_entity_poly.pdbx_strand_id
1 'polypeptide(L)'
;MGRRIPVHQRGRAVSGRGALRIGTRASALALWQARHVETLIRALPSAPPVEIVHIKTEGDVRNDVPLWAVRGRAFFTKEIDRALLAGEVDVAVHSLKDLSTVLEEGVELAAVLTREDPRDA
;
A
#
# COMPACT_ATOMS: atom_id res chain seq x y z
N MET A 1 -17.05 13.08 14.47
CA MET A 1 -16.91 11.97 15.44
C MET A 1 -16.65 10.70 14.65
N GLY A 2 -15.39 10.44 14.29
CA GLY A 2 -15.01 9.38 13.34
C GLY A 2 -15.14 7.99 13.98
N ARG A 3 -16.00 7.14 13.43
CA ARG A 3 -16.07 5.73 13.82
C ARG A 3 -14.72 5.08 13.53
N ARG A 4 -14.06 4.56 14.58
CA ARG A 4 -12.86 3.72 14.43
C ARG A 4 -13.24 2.48 13.62
N ILE A 5 -12.57 2.26 12.49
CA ILE A 5 -12.65 0.99 11.76
C ILE A 5 -12.09 -0.09 12.71
N PRO A 6 -12.79 -1.22 12.93
CA PRO A 6 -12.27 -2.28 13.76
C PRO A 6 -11.02 -2.86 13.09
N VAL A 7 -9.86 -2.65 13.72
CA VAL A 7 -8.60 -3.31 13.32
C VAL A 7 -8.71 -4.76 13.74
N HIS A 8 -8.86 -5.68 12.78
CA HIS A 8 -8.77 -7.11 13.09
C HIS A 8 -7.33 -7.44 13.45
N GLN A 9 -7.09 -7.90 14.68
CA GLN A 9 -5.77 -8.27 15.19
C GLN A 9 -5.25 -9.62 14.64
N ARG A 10 -5.46 -9.94 13.36
CA ARG A 10 -4.96 -11.18 12.75
C ARG A 10 -3.91 -10.93 11.67
N GLY A 11 -3.07 -9.90 11.86
CA GLY A 11 -1.81 -9.80 11.14
C GLY A 11 -0.81 -10.81 11.69
N ARG A 12 -0.21 -11.63 10.82
CA ARG A 12 0.96 -12.45 11.17
C ARG A 12 2.02 -11.53 11.78
N ALA A 13 2.48 -11.80 12.99
CA ALA A 13 3.57 -11.06 13.59
C ALA A 13 4.78 -11.07 12.64
N VAL A 14 5.26 -9.90 12.24
CA VAL A 14 6.50 -9.76 11.47
C VAL A 14 7.61 -10.38 12.32
N SER A 15 8.11 -11.53 11.88
CA SER A 15 9.13 -12.30 12.58
C SER A 15 10.36 -11.43 12.86
N GLY A 16 10.86 -11.51 14.09
CA GLY A 16 11.95 -10.69 14.60
C GLY A 16 13.21 -10.67 13.73
N ARG A 17 13.86 -9.50 13.76
CA ARG A 17 15.20 -9.13 13.24
C ARG A 17 15.34 -8.76 11.75
N GLY A 18 14.26 -8.69 10.97
CA GLY A 18 14.28 -8.16 9.60
C GLY A 18 13.86 -6.68 9.52
N ALA A 19 14.24 -5.99 8.44
CA ALA A 19 13.62 -4.71 8.09
C ALA A 19 12.15 -4.94 7.64
N LEU A 20 11.26 -4.03 7.99
CA LEU A 20 9.89 -3.98 7.47
C LEU A 20 9.92 -3.50 6.02
N ARG A 21 9.48 -4.33 5.09
CA ARG A 21 9.49 -4.06 3.65
C ARG A 21 8.17 -3.43 3.23
N ILE A 22 8.24 -2.18 2.77
CA ILE A 22 7.10 -1.42 2.25
C ILE A 22 7.08 -1.53 0.73
N GLY A 23 6.10 -2.24 0.19
CA GLY A 23 5.80 -2.27 -1.24
C GLY A 23 5.16 -0.97 -1.72
N THR A 24 5.64 -0.42 -2.82
CA THR A 24 5.06 0.77 -3.46
C THR A 24 5.28 0.77 -4.97
N ARG A 25 4.45 1.53 -5.70
CA ARG A 25 4.65 1.81 -7.12
C ARG A 25 5.84 2.74 -7.34
N ALA A 26 6.36 2.77 -8.57
CA ALA A 26 7.54 3.58 -8.91
C ALA A 26 7.26 5.07 -9.19
N SER A 27 5.99 5.49 -9.25
CA SER A 27 5.64 6.90 -9.52
C SER A 27 6.15 7.83 -8.39
N ALA A 28 6.52 9.06 -8.73
CA ALA A 28 7.04 10.02 -7.75
C ALA A 28 6.11 10.24 -6.54
N LEU A 29 4.79 10.29 -6.78
CA LEU A 29 3.80 10.42 -5.71
C LEU A 29 3.75 9.17 -4.83
N ALA A 30 3.76 7.97 -5.42
CA ALA A 30 3.75 6.71 -4.66
C ALA A 30 5.01 6.56 -3.79
N LEU A 31 6.18 7.00 -4.29
CA LEU A 31 7.41 7.06 -3.50
C LEU A 31 7.32 8.04 -2.35
N TRP A 32 6.77 9.23 -2.59
CA TRP A 32 6.54 10.20 -1.53
C TRP A 32 5.62 9.63 -0.44
N GLN A 33 4.52 8.99 -0.82
CA GLN A 33 3.59 8.35 0.12
C GLN A 33 4.27 7.25 0.93
N ALA A 34 5.07 6.39 0.30
CA ALA A 34 5.82 5.33 1.00
C ALA A 34 6.85 5.90 1.98
N ARG A 35 7.58 6.97 1.60
CA ARG A 35 8.53 7.67 2.49
C ARG A 35 7.84 8.40 3.65
N HIS A 36 6.64 8.93 3.41
CA HIS A 36 5.82 9.52 4.46
C HIS A 36 5.44 8.47 5.51
N VAL A 37 4.95 7.31 5.07
CA VAL A 37 4.65 6.16 5.94
C VAL A 37 5.90 5.66 6.67
N GLU A 38 7.03 5.52 5.97
CA GLU A 38 8.32 5.15 6.58
C GLU A 38 8.68 6.12 7.72
N THR A 39 8.54 7.43 7.51
CA THR A 39 8.84 8.44 8.53
C THR A 39 7.96 8.28 9.76
N LEU A 40 6.65 8.03 9.56
CA LEU A 40 5.72 7.78 10.65
C LEU A 40 6.07 6.50 11.42
N ILE A 41 6.42 5.42 10.71
CA ILE A 41 6.83 4.15 11.34
C ILE A 41 8.11 4.33 12.14
N ARG A 42 9.13 4.98 11.57
CA ARG A 42 10.43 5.25 12.25
C ARG A 42 10.27 6.09 13.53
N ALA A 43 9.21 6.90 13.63
CA ALA A 43 8.92 7.67 14.83
C ALA A 43 8.28 6.82 15.96
N LEU A 44 7.84 5.60 15.69
CA LEU A 44 7.26 4.72 16.70
C LEU A 44 8.35 4.12 17.61
N PRO A 45 8.07 3.99 18.93
CA PRO A 45 8.95 3.26 19.82
C PRO A 45 9.15 1.82 19.34
N SER A 46 10.39 1.34 19.34
CA SER A 46 10.75 -0.02 18.91
C SER A 46 10.41 -0.37 17.46
N ALA A 47 10.27 0.64 16.58
CA ALA A 47 10.08 0.42 15.17
C ALA A 47 11.26 -0.39 14.56
N PRO A 48 10.98 -1.39 13.71
CA PRO A 48 12.03 -2.07 12.98
C PRO A 48 12.67 -1.10 11.96
N PRO A 49 13.89 -1.41 11.44
CA PRO A 49 14.38 -0.80 10.22
C PRO A 49 13.32 -0.92 9.11
N VAL A 50 13.26 0.04 8.20
CA VAL A 50 12.30 0.05 7.08
C VAL A 50 13.06 0.02 5.76
N GLU A 51 12.55 -0.76 4.82
CA GLU A 51 13.03 -0.83 3.44
C GLU A 51 11.87 -0.54 2.48
N ILE A 52 12.09 0.33 1.49
CA ILE A 52 11.11 0.57 0.42
C ILE A 52 11.43 -0.35 -0.75
N VAL A 53 10.46 -1.17 -1.14
CA VAL A 53 10.54 -2.12 -2.24
C VAL A 53 9.68 -1.62 -3.39
N HIS A 54 10.31 -1.34 -4.52
CA HIS A 54 9.60 -0.92 -5.74
C HIS A 54 8.96 -2.11 -6.42
N ILE A 55 7.65 -2.02 -6.67
CA ILE A 55 6.88 -3.03 -7.37
C ILE A 55 6.43 -2.41 -8.70
N LYS A 56 6.88 -3.02 -9.80
CA LYS A 56 6.51 -2.61 -11.14
C LYS A 56 5.12 -3.15 -11.46
N THR A 57 4.17 -2.25 -11.69
CA THR A 57 2.77 -2.64 -12.01
C THR A 57 2.50 -2.56 -13.51
N GLU A 58 1.48 -3.28 -13.99
CA GLU A 58 1.03 -3.15 -15.39
C GLU A 58 0.64 -1.71 -15.72
N GLY A 59 0.03 -1.00 -14.77
CA GLY A 59 -0.34 0.41 -14.92
C GLY A 59 0.81 1.40 -14.99
N ASP A 60 2.01 1.03 -14.54
CA ASP A 60 3.22 1.84 -14.78
C ASP A 60 3.78 1.62 -16.21
N VAL A 61 3.49 0.45 -16.81
CA VAL A 61 3.99 0.05 -18.13
C VAL A 61 3.04 0.49 -19.25
N ARG A 62 1.73 0.40 -19.03
CA ARG A 62 0.68 0.67 -20.03
C ARG A 62 0.00 2.01 -19.76
N ASN A 63 0.64 3.10 -20.19
CA ASN A 63 0.10 4.47 -20.10
C ASN A 63 -0.76 4.87 -21.31
N ASP A 64 -0.87 4.00 -22.31
CA ASP A 64 -1.56 4.19 -23.59
C ASP A 64 -3.01 3.67 -23.59
N VAL A 65 -3.39 2.92 -22.55
CA VAL A 65 -4.74 2.38 -22.40
C VAL A 65 -5.59 3.31 -21.52
N PRO A 66 -6.72 3.83 -22.02
CA PRO A 66 -7.61 4.64 -21.20
C PRO A 66 -8.12 3.84 -19.98
N LEU A 67 -8.11 4.46 -18.79
CA LEU A 67 -8.53 3.81 -17.54
C LEU A 67 -9.94 3.20 -17.61
N TRP A 68 -10.87 3.83 -18.35
CA TRP A 68 -12.22 3.30 -18.55
C TRP A 68 -12.26 1.97 -19.31
N ALA A 69 -11.25 1.68 -20.13
CA ALA A 69 -11.12 0.44 -20.89
C ALA A 69 -10.58 -0.71 -20.02
N VAL A 70 -10.02 -0.40 -18.84
CA VAL A 70 -9.43 -1.37 -17.90
C VAL A 70 -10.36 -1.64 -16.70
N ARG A 71 -11.68 -1.47 -16.90
CA ARG A 71 -12.71 -1.65 -15.86
C ARG A 71 -12.53 -2.94 -15.05
N GLY A 72 -12.53 -2.80 -13.72
CA GLY A 72 -12.72 -3.90 -12.78
C GLY A 72 -11.51 -4.79 -12.51
N ARG A 73 -10.32 -4.46 -13.03
CA ARG A 73 -9.09 -5.16 -12.64
C ARG A 73 -8.25 -4.28 -11.74
N ALA A 74 -7.61 -4.92 -10.76
CA ALA A 74 -6.58 -4.42 -9.87
C ALA A 74 -5.35 -3.87 -10.64
N PHE A 75 -5.54 -2.94 -11.57
CA PHE A 75 -4.56 -2.52 -12.57
C PHE A 75 -3.30 -1.90 -11.97
N PHE A 76 -3.44 -1.35 -10.76
CA PHE A 76 -2.36 -0.75 -9.98
C PHE A 76 -2.01 -1.53 -8.70
N THR A 77 -2.80 -2.56 -8.34
CA THR A 77 -2.63 -3.28 -7.07
C THR A 77 -2.26 -4.74 -7.26
N LYS A 78 -2.57 -5.37 -8.40
CA LYS A 78 -2.40 -6.82 -8.62
C LYS A 78 -0.98 -7.31 -8.35
N GLU A 79 0.04 -6.63 -8.88
CA GLU A 79 1.43 -7.04 -8.64
C GLU A 79 1.85 -6.82 -7.18
N ILE A 80 1.25 -5.83 -6.52
CA ILE A 80 1.52 -5.51 -5.11
C ILE A 80 0.81 -6.52 -4.19
N ASP A 81 -0.43 -6.88 -4.48
CA ASP A 81 -1.19 -7.92 -3.78
C ASP A 81 -0.47 -9.27 -3.89
N ARG A 82 0.07 -9.59 -5.07
CA ARG A 82 0.92 -10.78 -5.26
C ARG A 82 2.18 -10.73 -4.40
N ALA A 83 2.87 -9.60 -4.34
CA ALA A 83 4.09 -9.45 -3.53
C ALA A 83 3.80 -9.58 -2.03
N LEU A 84 2.66 -9.07 -1.56
CA LEU A 84 2.18 -9.24 -0.18
C LEU A 84 1.91 -10.73 0.11
N LEU A 85 1.15 -11.41 -0.74
CA LEU A 85 0.79 -12.82 -0.57
C LEU A 85 2.00 -13.75 -0.65
N ALA A 86 3.00 -13.41 -1.47
CA ALA A 86 4.26 -14.13 -1.57
C ALA A 86 5.23 -13.83 -0.39
N GLY A 87 4.92 -12.83 0.44
CA GLY A 87 5.81 -12.38 1.51
C GLY A 87 7.08 -11.70 1.01
N GLU A 88 7.07 -11.15 -0.21
CA GLU A 88 8.15 -10.32 -0.78
C GLU A 88 8.17 -8.92 -0.14
N VAL A 89 7.00 -8.42 0.24
CA VAL A 89 6.81 -7.21 1.05
C VAL A 89 5.88 -7.52 2.22
N ASP A 90 5.99 -6.72 3.28
CA ASP A 90 5.23 -6.94 4.53
C ASP A 90 3.98 -6.05 4.59
N VAL A 91 4.06 -4.84 4.01
CA VAL A 91 2.94 -3.90 3.88
C VAL A 91 3.01 -3.20 2.52
N ALA A 92 1.89 -2.67 2.04
CA ALA A 92 1.82 -1.87 0.83
C ALA A 92 1.22 -0.49 1.11
N VAL A 93 1.70 0.53 0.42
CA VAL A 93 1.21 1.91 0.54
C VAL A 93 0.57 2.35 -0.78
N HIS A 94 -0.67 2.83 -0.69
CA HIS A 94 -1.46 3.27 -1.84
C HIS A 94 -2.16 4.60 -1.56
N SER A 95 -2.49 5.32 -2.64
CA SER A 95 -3.61 6.26 -2.59
C SER A 95 -4.90 5.46 -2.40
N LEU A 96 -5.70 5.80 -1.38
CA LEU A 96 -6.92 5.05 -1.06
C LEU A 96 -7.89 4.96 -2.25
N LYS A 97 -7.93 5.98 -3.12
CA LYS A 97 -8.79 6.01 -4.31
C LYS A 97 -8.42 4.97 -5.38
N ASP A 98 -7.20 4.44 -5.34
CA ASP A 98 -6.69 3.47 -6.30
C ASP A 98 -6.91 2.02 -5.84
N LEU A 99 -7.37 1.80 -4.60
CA LEU A 99 -7.69 0.48 -4.09
C LEU A 99 -9.04 -0.03 -4.63
N SER A 100 -9.10 -1.33 -4.91
CA SER A 100 -10.34 -2.01 -5.22
C SER A 100 -11.28 -1.99 -4.00
N THR A 101 -12.58 -1.92 -4.25
CA THR A 101 -13.61 -2.03 -3.20
C THR A 101 -13.71 -3.45 -2.63
N VAL A 102 -13.27 -4.44 -3.41
CA VAL A 102 -13.09 -5.83 -2.98
C VAL A 102 -11.59 -6.11 -3.01
N LEU A 103 -11.01 -6.37 -1.84
CA LEU A 103 -9.60 -6.74 -1.70
C LEU A 103 -9.43 -8.24 -1.96
N GLU A 104 -8.24 -8.62 -2.43
CA GLU A 104 -7.94 -10.03 -2.65
C GLU A 104 -7.86 -10.82 -1.35
N GLU A 105 -8.26 -12.08 -1.42
CA GLU A 105 -8.26 -12.97 -0.26
C GLU A 105 -6.84 -13.07 0.33
N GLY A 106 -6.74 -12.86 1.65
CA GLY A 106 -5.46 -12.81 2.36
C GLY A 106 -4.80 -11.42 2.41
N VAL A 107 -5.38 -10.41 1.76
CA VAL A 107 -4.98 -8.99 1.87
C VAL A 107 -6.06 -8.22 2.63
N GLU A 108 -5.64 -7.30 3.50
CA GLU A 108 -6.55 -6.45 4.26
C GLU A 108 -6.07 -4.99 4.28
N LEU A 109 -7.03 -4.06 4.42
CA LEU A 109 -6.73 -2.66 4.68
C LEU A 109 -6.35 -2.47 6.15
N ALA A 110 -5.06 -2.57 6.45
CA ALA A 110 -4.55 -2.54 7.82
C ALA A 110 -4.64 -1.15 8.49
N ALA A 111 -4.50 -0.07 7.71
CA ALA A 111 -4.50 1.29 8.23
C ALA A 111 -4.95 2.33 7.18
N VAL A 112 -5.46 3.45 7.66
CA VAL A 112 -5.74 4.66 6.87
C VAL A 112 -5.15 5.86 7.60
N LEU A 113 -4.28 6.62 6.94
CA LEU A 113 -3.69 7.84 7.51
C LEU A 113 -4.69 9.00 7.54
N THR A 114 -4.33 10.08 8.23
CA THR A 114 -5.08 11.34 8.17
C THR A 114 -5.22 11.80 6.72
N ARG A 115 -6.45 12.19 6.35
CA ARG A 115 -6.79 12.57 4.98
C ARG A 115 -6.30 14.00 4.70
N GLU A 116 -5.60 14.17 3.59
CA GLU A 116 -5.30 15.50 3.03
C GLU A 116 -6.55 16.14 2.37
N ASP A 117 -6.41 17.36 1.87
CA ASP A 117 -7.48 18.07 1.15
C ASP A 117 -8.05 17.20 0.02
N PRO A 118 -9.36 16.85 0.06
CA PRO A 118 -9.96 15.95 -0.91
C PRO A 118 -10.47 16.65 -2.17
N ARG A 119 -10.37 17.97 -2.27
CA ARG A 119 -10.89 18.74 -3.41
C ARG A 119 -10.03 18.54 -4.64
N ASP A 120 -10.67 18.53 -5.81
CA ASP A 120 -9.96 18.68 -7.08
C ASP A 120 -9.39 20.11 -7.18
N ALA A 121 -8.28 20.24 -7.91
CA ALA A 121 -7.60 21.52 -8.16
C ALA A 121 -7.99 22.11 -9.52
#